data_AF-A0AAW1CB06-F1
#
_entry.id   AF-A0AAW1CB06-F1
#
_cell.length_a   1.000
_cell.length_b   1.000
_cell.length_c   1.000
_cell.angle_alpha   90.00
_cell.angle_beta   90.00
_cell.angle_gamma   90.00
#
_symmetry.space_group_name_H-M   'P 1'
#
loop_
_entity.id
_entity.type
_entity.pdbx_description
1 polymer ?
#
loop_
_entity_poly.entity_id
_entity_poly.type
_entity_poly.pdbx_seq_one_letter_code
_entity_poly.pdbx_strand_id
1 'polypeptide(L)'
;MSVDRYIAVCHPVKALDFRTPRNAKIVNVCNWIISSAIGIPVMVMATTKESNGSIDCTLKFSHPAWYWENLLKICVFIFAFIMPILIITVCYGLMILRLKSVRMLSGSKEKDRNLRRITRMVLVVVAVFIVCWTPIHIYVIIKALVHIPETTFQTISWHFCIALGYTNSCLNPILYAFLDENFKRCFREFCIPTTSSIEQQNSTRVRQHTREHASTAHTMDRTNQQV
;
A
#
# COMPACT_ATOMS: atom_id res chain seq x y z
N MET A 1 5.76 3.17 -2.01
CA MET A 1 6.19 1.76 -1.78
C MET A 1 7.32 1.35 -2.72
N SER A 2 7.14 1.37 -4.04
CA SER A 2 8.18 0.88 -4.99
C SER A 2 9.50 1.64 -4.93
N VAL A 3 9.45 2.98 -4.83
CA VAL A 3 10.66 3.82 -4.66
C VAL A 3 11.36 3.54 -3.32
N ASP A 4 10.61 3.36 -2.23
CA ASP A 4 11.16 2.97 -0.92
C ASP A 4 11.96 1.67 -1.00
N ARG A 5 11.41 0.67 -1.70
CA ARG A 5 12.07 -0.63 -1.92
C ARG A 5 13.29 -0.50 -2.81
N TYR A 6 13.19 0.27 -3.90
CA TYR A 6 14.33 0.56 -4.77
C TYR A 6 15.48 1.20 -3.99
N ILE A 7 15.22 2.23 -3.19
CA ILE A 7 16.24 2.90 -2.36
C ILE A 7 16.86 1.91 -1.37
N ALA A 8 16.05 1.09 -0.70
CA ALA A 8 16.54 0.09 0.25
C ALA A 8 17.52 -0.92 -0.36
N VAL A 9 17.34 -1.28 -1.64
CA VAL A 9 18.15 -2.31 -2.32
C VAL A 9 19.33 -1.69 -3.07
N CYS A 10 19.09 -0.65 -3.85
CA CYS A 10 20.09 -0.06 -4.73
C CYS A 10 20.99 0.93 -4.00
N HIS A 11 20.52 1.53 -2.90
CA HIS A 11 21.20 2.61 -2.17
C HIS A 11 21.18 2.39 -0.64
N PRO A 12 21.80 1.32 -0.12
CA PRO A 12 21.67 0.90 1.27
C PRO A 12 22.16 1.94 2.30
N VAL A 13 23.18 2.73 1.98
CA VAL A 13 23.69 3.81 2.85
C VAL A 13 22.66 4.93 2.95
N LYS A 14 22.15 5.44 1.82
CA LYS A 14 21.09 6.46 1.79
C LYS A 14 19.78 5.97 2.40
N ALA A 15 19.51 4.65 2.34
CA ALA A 15 18.32 4.07 2.91
C ALA A 15 18.27 4.21 4.45
N LEU A 16 19.41 4.27 5.14
CA LEU A 16 19.46 4.47 6.60
C LEU A 16 18.91 5.85 6.97
N ASP A 17 19.26 6.88 6.22
CA ASP A 17 18.80 8.25 6.48
C ASP A 17 17.38 8.51 5.96
N PHE A 18 17.04 7.90 4.81
CA PHE A 18 15.78 8.18 4.14
C PHE A 18 14.59 7.40 4.72
N ARG A 19 14.78 6.13 5.12
CA ARG A 19 13.68 5.22 5.50
C ARG A 19 13.26 5.34 6.98
N THR A 20 13.09 6.57 7.44
CA THR A 20 12.58 6.83 8.80
C THR A 20 11.05 6.93 8.80
N PRO A 21 10.38 6.59 9.93
CA PRO A 21 8.93 6.76 10.07
C PRO A 21 8.48 8.21 9.86
N ARG A 22 9.32 9.18 10.23
CA ARG A 22 9.06 10.61 10.02
C ARG A 22 8.98 10.94 8.53
N ASN A 23 9.97 10.51 7.74
CA ASN A 23 9.98 10.76 6.30
C ASN A 23 8.81 10.05 5.60
N ALA A 24 8.46 8.83 6.03
CA ALA A 24 7.29 8.13 5.51
C ALA A 24 5.98 8.90 5.77
N LYS A 25 5.82 9.48 6.97
CA LYS A 25 4.66 10.35 7.29
C LYS A 25 4.63 11.60 6.41
N ILE A 26 5.77 12.27 6.23
CA ILE A 26 5.88 13.45 5.36
C ILE A 26 5.46 13.10 3.93
N VAL A 27 6.00 12.02 3.35
CA VAL A 27 5.66 11.57 2.00
C VAL A 27 4.16 11.27 1.87
N ASN A 28 3.56 10.62 2.87
CA ASN A 28 2.12 10.36 2.89
C ASN A 28 1.29 11.67 2.93
N VAL A 29 1.67 12.64 3.76
CA VAL A 29 1.00 13.95 3.82
C VAL A 29 1.12 14.67 2.48
N CYS A 30 2.30 14.70 1.86
CA CYS A 30 2.49 15.27 0.53
C CYS A 30 1.60 14.59 -0.52
N ASN A 31 1.49 13.26 -0.48
CA ASN A 31 0.62 12.51 -1.38
C ASN A 31 -0.86 12.90 -1.21
N TRP A 32 -1.33 13.08 0.03
CA TRP A 32 -2.68 13.56 0.31
C TRP A 32 -2.91 14.98 -0.20
N ILE A 33 -1.95 15.89 0.00
CA ILE A 33 -2.05 17.26 -0.51
C ILE A 33 -2.18 17.28 -2.04
N ILE A 34 -1.32 16.53 -2.74
CA ILE A 34 -1.36 16.43 -4.20
C ILE A 34 -2.69 15.81 -4.67
N SER A 35 -3.16 14.76 -4.00
CA SER A 35 -4.43 14.11 -4.34
C SER A 35 -5.61 15.05 -4.14
N SER A 36 -5.63 15.79 -3.04
CA SER A 36 -6.66 16.79 -2.72
C SER A 36 -6.65 17.97 -3.70
N ALA A 37 -5.47 18.39 -4.17
CA ALA A 37 -5.37 19.44 -5.18
C ALA A 37 -6.10 19.08 -6.49
N ILE A 38 -6.20 17.79 -6.82
CA ILE A 38 -6.97 17.28 -7.96
C ILE A 38 -8.42 16.97 -7.54
N GLY A 39 -8.63 16.39 -6.36
CA GLY A 39 -9.93 15.96 -5.87
C GLY A 39 -10.89 17.11 -5.52
N ILE A 40 -10.39 18.22 -4.97
CA ILE A 40 -11.21 19.39 -4.62
C ILE A 40 -11.86 20.01 -5.86
N PRO A 41 -11.14 20.28 -6.97
CA PRO A 41 -11.77 20.70 -8.22
C PRO A 41 -12.88 19.75 -8.68
N VAL A 42 -12.64 18.44 -8.65
CA VAL A 42 -13.64 17.43 -9.05
C VAL A 42 -14.88 17.50 -8.14
N MET A 43 -14.68 17.70 -6.83
CA MET A 43 -15.77 17.86 -5.87
C MET A 43 -16.60 19.11 -6.15
N VAL A 44 -15.97 20.25 -6.46
CA VAL A 44 -16.67 21.50 -6.81
C VAL A 44 -17.43 21.40 -8.14
N MET A 45 -16.90 20.62 -9.09
CA MET A 45 -17.55 20.37 -10.39
C MET A 45 -18.68 19.34 -10.31
N ALA A 46 -18.80 18.57 -9.23
CA ALA A 46 -19.85 17.57 -9.07
C ALA A 46 -21.23 18.23 -8.89
N THR A 47 -22.22 17.79 -9.65
CA THR A 47 -23.57 18.32 -9.63
C THR A 47 -24.61 17.23 -9.89
N THR A 48 -25.86 17.52 -9.60
CA THR A 48 -27.00 16.68 -9.97
C THR A 48 -27.66 17.23 -11.23
N LYS A 49 -27.99 16.36 -12.18
CA LYS A 49 -28.71 16.72 -13.41
C LYS A 49 -29.91 15.79 -13.55
N GLU A 50 -31.07 16.38 -13.80
CA GLU A 50 -32.27 15.61 -14.13
C GLU A 50 -32.23 15.20 -15.61
N SER A 51 -32.44 13.92 -15.87
CA SER A 51 -32.42 13.30 -17.19
C SER A 51 -33.50 12.22 -17.25
N ASN A 52 -34.47 12.37 -18.16
CA ASN A 52 -35.57 11.42 -18.38
C ASN A 52 -36.34 11.02 -17.10
N GLY A 53 -36.59 11.96 -16.18
CA GLY A 53 -37.28 11.71 -14.91
C GLY A 53 -36.44 11.00 -13.84
N SER A 54 -35.13 10.86 -14.07
CA SER A 54 -34.15 10.35 -13.10
C SER A 54 -33.12 11.44 -12.75
N ILE A 55 -32.55 11.38 -11.55
CA ILE A 55 -31.54 12.32 -11.07
C ILE A 55 -30.17 11.66 -11.18
N ASP A 56 -29.34 12.15 -12.09
CA ASP A 56 -27.98 11.68 -12.29
C ASP A 56 -26.96 12.53 -11.52
N CYS A 57 -25.96 11.88 -10.91
CA CYS A 57 -24.78 12.54 -10.37
C CYS A 57 -23.69 12.59 -11.44
N THR A 58 -23.30 13.80 -11.86
CA THR A 58 -22.35 14.00 -12.96
C THR A 58 -21.41 15.18 -12.70
N LEU A 59 -20.36 15.30 -13.49
CA LEU A 59 -19.44 16.44 -13.45
C LEU A 59 -19.90 17.50 -14.45
N LYS A 60 -20.09 18.74 -13.98
CA LYS A 60 -20.37 19.90 -14.82
C LYS A 60 -19.07 20.55 -15.26
N PHE A 61 -18.79 20.48 -16.56
CA PHE A 61 -17.65 21.13 -17.17
C PHE A 61 -18.04 22.48 -17.81
N SER A 62 -17.11 23.43 -17.78
CA SER A 62 -17.24 24.72 -18.47
C SER A 62 -17.28 24.52 -19.99
N HIS A 63 -17.93 25.43 -20.72
CA HIS A 63 -17.97 25.35 -22.18
C HIS A 63 -16.57 25.63 -22.77
N PRO A 64 -16.08 24.82 -23.73
CA PRO A 64 -16.68 23.59 -24.27
C PRO A 64 -16.51 22.36 -23.35
N ALA A 65 -17.61 21.73 -22.94
CA ALA A 65 -17.59 20.67 -21.93
C ALA A 65 -16.81 19.42 -22.36
N TRP A 66 -16.92 19.03 -23.64
CA TRP A 66 -16.23 17.86 -24.19
C TRP A 66 -14.70 17.96 -24.06
N TYR A 67 -14.14 19.18 -24.14
CA TYR A 67 -12.70 19.40 -24.03
C TYR A 67 -12.22 19.11 -22.61
N TRP A 68 -12.85 19.72 -21.61
CA TRP A 68 -12.47 19.55 -20.21
C TRP A 68 -12.75 18.14 -19.69
N GLU A 69 -13.84 17.52 -20.13
CA GLU A 69 -14.14 16.12 -19.81
C GLU A 69 -13.06 15.17 -20.35
N ASN A 70 -12.68 15.32 -21.62
CA ASN A 70 -11.63 14.51 -22.24
C ASN A 70 -10.26 14.80 -21.62
N LEU A 71 -9.95 16.06 -21.32
CA LEU A 71 -8.72 16.44 -20.62
C LEU A 71 -8.64 15.76 -19.25
N LEU A 72 -9.71 15.78 -18.45
CA LEU A 72 -9.75 15.09 -17.15
C LEU A 72 -9.51 13.59 -17.31
N LYS A 73 -10.17 12.93 -18.27
CA LYS A 73 -9.98 11.50 -18.57
C LYS A 73 -8.54 11.18 -18.94
N ILE A 74 -7.93 11.98 -19.83
CA ILE A 74 -6.52 11.82 -20.26
C ILE A 74 -5.56 12.04 -19.09
N CYS A 75 -5.76 13.11 -18.30
CA CYS A 75 -4.96 13.37 -17.12
C CYS A 75 -5.03 12.22 -16.12
N VAL A 76 -6.23 11.71 -15.82
CA VAL A 76 -6.40 10.54 -14.94
C VAL A 76 -5.72 9.31 -15.52
N PHE A 77 -5.84 9.04 -16.81
CA PHE A 77 -5.13 7.94 -17.46
C PHE A 77 -3.60 8.06 -17.33
N ILE A 78 -3.04 9.24 -17.58
CA ILE A 78 -1.58 9.45 -17.51
C ILE A 78 -1.10 9.37 -16.06
N PHE A 79 -1.69 10.14 -15.16
CA PHE A 79 -1.18 10.28 -13.79
C PHE A 79 -1.61 9.14 -12.85
N ALA A 80 -2.78 8.55 -13.03
CA ALA A 80 -3.27 7.48 -12.17
C ALA A 80 -2.94 6.07 -12.70
N PHE A 81 -2.58 5.91 -13.98
CA PHE A 81 -2.29 4.60 -14.56
C PHE A 81 -0.90 4.51 -15.19
N ILE A 82 -0.59 5.31 -16.22
CA ILE A 82 0.68 5.21 -16.96
C ILE A 82 1.89 5.56 -16.08
N MET A 83 1.87 6.71 -15.41
CA MET A 83 2.98 7.18 -14.57
C MET A 83 3.29 6.19 -13.43
N PRO A 84 2.31 5.68 -12.65
CA PRO A 84 2.56 4.63 -11.67
C PRO A 84 3.21 3.38 -12.27
N ILE A 85 2.71 2.88 -13.41
CA ILE A 85 3.26 1.69 -14.07
C ILE A 85 4.71 1.92 -14.51
N LEU A 86 5.02 3.09 -15.09
CA LEU A 86 6.37 3.43 -15.51
C LEU A 86 7.34 3.52 -14.33
N ILE A 87 6.96 4.25 -13.27
CA ILE A 87 7.78 4.37 -12.04
C ILE A 87 8.07 2.99 -11.46
N ILE A 88 7.04 2.16 -11.35
CA ILE A 88 7.15 0.80 -10.84
C ILE A 88 8.10 0.00 -11.73
N THR A 89 7.86 -0.04 -13.03
CA THR A 89 8.65 -0.84 -13.99
C THR A 89 10.13 -0.45 -13.96
N VAL A 90 10.43 0.85 -13.95
CA VAL A 90 11.80 1.35 -13.87
C VAL A 90 12.44 0.99 -12.53
N CYS A 91 11.77 1.26 -11.41
CA CYS A 91 12.29 0.92 -10.08
C CYS A 91 12.59 -0.58 -9.94
N TYR A 92 11.69 -1.44 -10.42
CA TYR A 92 11.89 -2.90 -10.35
C TYR A 92 12.91 -3.41 -11.34
N GLY A 93 12.95 -2.88 -12.56
CA GLY A 93 13.97 -3.21 -13.55
C GLY A 93 15.38 -2.92 -13.01
N LEU A 94 15.60 -1.73 -12.47
CA LEU A 94 16.87 -1.35 -11.86
C LEU A 94 17.21 -2.22 -10.63
N MET A 95 16.22 -2.54 -9.81
CA MET A 95 16.41 -3.41 -8.64
C MET A 95 16.84 -4.83 -9.06
N ILE A 96 16.22 -5.41 -10.09
CA ILE A 96 16.58 -6.74 -10.62
C ILE A 96 17.99 -6.73 -11.20
N LEU A 97 18.34 -5.70 -11.97
CA LEU A 97 19.70 -5.54 -12.52
C LEU A 97 20.75 -5.47 -11.42
N ARG A 98 20.49 -4.68 -10.37
CA ARG A 98 21.38 -4.59 -9.21
C ARG A 98 21.51 -5.93 -8.49
N LEU A 99 20.41 -6.65 -8.31
CA LEU A 99 20.42 -7.96 -7.64
C LEU A 99 21.21 -9.00 -8.42
N LYS A 100 21.08 -9.03 -9.76
CA LYS A 100 21.89 -9.91 -10.63
C LYS A 100 23.38 -9.59 -10.49
N SER A 101 23.74 -8.32 -10.48
CA SER A 101 25.14 -7.88 -10.30
C SER A 101 25.71 -8.25 -8.92
N VAL A 102 24.97 -8.02 -7.83
CA VAL A 102 25.44 -8.31 -6.46
C VAL A 102 25.51 -9.81 -6.18
N ARG A 103 24.65 -10.63 -6.79
CA ARG A 103 24.70 -12.09 -6.68
C ARG A 103 26.03 -12.67 -7.18
N MET A 104 26.62 -12.05 -8.20
CA MET A 104 27.95 -12.43 -8.71
C MET A 104 29.08 -12.08 -7.74
N LEU A 105 28.84 -11.17 -6.77
CA LEU A 105 29.88 -10.57 -5.92
C LEU A 105 29.84 -11.00 -4.45
N SER A 106 28.68 -11.29 -3.86
CA SER A 106 28.55 -11.30 -2.38
C SER A 106 27.91 -12.53 -1.72
N GLY A 107 27.39 -13.52 -2.47
CA GLY A 107 27.07 -14.87 -1.96
C GLY A 107 26.06 -15.05 -0.79
N SER A 108 25.57 -13.98 -0.14
CA SER A 108 24.71 -14.09 1.04
C SER A 108 23.28 -14.54 0.68
N LYS A 109 22.97 -15.81 0.96
CA LYS A 109 21.71 -16.47 0.56
C LYS A 109 20.46 -15.94 1.31
N GLU A 110 20.59 -15.49 2.55
CA GLU A 110 19.44 -15.09 3.39
C GLU A 110 18.89 -13.71 3.01
N LYS A 111 19.78 -12.71 2.87
CA LYS A 111 19.41 -11.36 2.41
C LYS A 111 18.75 -11.41 1.03
N ASP A 112 19.23 -12.29 0.17
CA ASP A 112 18.73 -12.51 -1.19
C ASP A 112 17.33 -13.17 -1.20
N ARG A 113 17.05 -14.10 -0.25
CA ARG A 113 15.74 -14.73 -0.11
C ARG A 113 14.65 -13.72 0.29
N ASN A 114 14.93 -12.88 1.29
CA ASN A 114 13.98 -11.85 1.72
C ASN A 114 13.72 -10.83 0.61
N LEU A 115 14.76 -10.43 -0.15
CA LEU A 115 14.60 -9.53 -1.30
C LEU A 115 13.80 -10.15 -2.44
N ARG A 116 14.06 -11.41 -2.80
CA ARG A 116 13.28 -12.13 -3.82
C ARG A 116 11.80 -12.20 -3.45
N ARG A 117 11.51 -12.47 -2.18
CA ARG A 117 10.13 -12.48 -1.67
C ARG A 117 9.47 -11.11 -1.82
N ILE A 118 10.12 -10.04 -1.38
CA ILE A 118 9.63 -8.67 -1.52
C ILE A 118 9.44 -8.30 -3.00
N THR A 119 10.35 -8.72 -3.87
CA THR A 119 10.26 -8.50 -5.32
C THR A 119 9.03 -9.21 -5.88
N ARG A 120 8.85 -10.50 -5.57
CA ARG A 120 7.69 -11.29 -5.97
C ARG A 120 6.39 -10.65 -5.47
N MET A 121 6.38 -10.19 -4.22
CA MET A 121 5.24 -9.51 -3.64
C MET A 121 4.81 -8.32 -4.49
N VAL A 122 5.77 -7.45 -4.84
CA VAL A 122 5.40 -6.25 -5.58
C VAL A 122 5.05 -6.57 -7.02
N LEU A 123 5.71 -7.54 -7.68
CA LEU A 123 5.29 -8.00 -9.00
C LEU A 123 3.82 -8.45 -9.00
N VAL A 124 3.38 -9.18 -7.97
CA VAL A 124 1.96 -9.57 -7.83
C VAL A 124 1.07 -8.34 -7.65
N VAL A 125 1.41 -7.41 -6.76
CA VAL A 125 0.63 -6.17 -6.54
C VAL A 125 0.49 -5.38 -7.85
N VAL A 126 1.55 -5.30 -8.65
CA VAL A 126 1.57 -4.58 -9.93
C VAL A 126 0.75 -5.30 -10.98
N ALA A 127 0.87 -6.63 -11.08
CA ALA A 127 0.06 -7.42 -11.99
C ALA A 127 -1.43 -7.26 -11.67
N VAL A 128 -1.80 -7.33 -10.38
CA VAL A 128 -3.17 -7.07 -9.92
C VAL A 128 -3.61 -5.66 -10.30
N PHE A 129 -2.79 -4.64 -10.04
CA PHE A 129 -3.10 -3.27 -10.41
C PHE A 129 -3.38 -3.13 -11.92
N ILE A 130 -2.51 -3.69 -12.77
CA ILE A 130 -2.69 -3.66 -14.22
C ILE A 130 -3.97 -4.40 -14.62
N VAL A 131 -4.17 -5.64 -14.18
CA VAL A 131 -5.35 -6.45 -14.52
C VAL A 131 -6.64 -5.76 -14.08
N CYS A 132 -6.65 -5.13 -12.91
CA CYS A 132 -7.83 -4.47 -12.40
C CYS A 132 -8.16 -3.14 -13.08
N TRP A 133 -7.15 -2.30 -13.34
CA TRP A 133 -7.37 -0.94 -13.85
C TRP A 133 -7.34 -0.82 -15.37
N THR A 134 -6.64 -1.73 -16.08
CA THR A 134 -6.54 -1.67 -17.54
C THR A 134 -7.89 -1.68 -18.24
N PRO A 135 -8.86 -2.56 -17.88
CA PRO A 135 -10.12 -2.64 -18.61
C PRO A 135 -10.92 -1.34 -18.55
N ILE A 136 -11.03 -0.71 -17.37
CA ILE A 136 -11.76 0.54 -17.23
C ILE A 136 -11.08 1.70 -17.96
N HIS A 137 -9.75 1.79 -17.92
CA HIS A 137 -9.01 2.84 -18.64
C HIS A 137 -9.11 2.68 -20.16
N ILE A 138 -8.97 1.47 -20.69
CA ILE A 138 -9.17 1.19 -22.12
C ILE A 138 -10.60 1.56 -22.51
N TYR A 139 -11.60 1.17 -21.71
CA TYR A 139 -13.00 1.47 -21.99
C TYR A 139 -13.26 2.99 -22.07
N VAL A 140 -12.74 3.76 -21.11
CA VAL A 140 -12.89 5.22 -21.09
C VAL A 140 -12.28 5.87 -22.33
N ILE A 141 -11.11 5.41 -22.78
CA ILE A 141 -10.47 5.90 -24.00
C ILE A 141 -11.28 5.55 -25.25
N ILE A 142 -11.75 4.30 -25.37
CA ILE A 142 -12.58 3.88 -26.52
C ILE A 142 -13.85 4.72 -26.59
N LYS A 143 -14.55 4.93 -25.47
CA LYS A 143 -15.77 5.74 -25.40
C LYS A 143 -15.53 7.21 -25.75
N ALA A 144 -14.30 7.71 -25.57
CA ALA A 144 -13.92 9.07 -25.95
C ALA A 144 -13.63 9.21 -27.46
N LEU A 145 -13.21 8.14 -28.13
CA LEU A 145 -12.81 8.13 -29.54
C LEU A 145 -13.91 7.66 -30.48
N VAL A 146 -14.77 6.75 -30.03
CA VAL A 146 -15.76 6.07 -30.88
C VAL A 146 -17.11 6.07 -30.19
N HIS A 147 -18.17 6.31 -30.96
CA HIS A 147 -19.53 6.14 -30.50
C HIS A 147 -19.87 4.64 -30.41
N ILE A 148 -20.15 4.15 -29.20
CA ILE A 148 -20.51 2.75 -28.96
C ILE A 148 -22.04 2.69 -28.80
N PRO A 149 -22.75 1.84 -29.56
CA PRO A 149 -24.19 1.71 -29.44
C PRO A 149 -24.59 1.23 -28.04
N GLU A 150 -25.65 1.82 -27.50
CA GLU A 150 -26.19 1.45 -26.18
C GLU A 150 -26.89 0.10 -26.28
N THR A 151 -26.28 -0.94 -25.71
CA THR A 151 -26.79 -2.30 -25.68
C THR A 151 -26.67 -2.86 -24.27
N THR A 152 -27.48 -3.86 -23.91
CA THR A 152 -27.39 -4.51 -22.60
C THR A 152 -25.98 -5.06 -22.32
N PHE A 153 -25.32 -5.61 -23.34
CA PHE A 153 -23.95 -6.11 -23.25
C PHE A 153 -22.94 -5.00 -22.93
N GLN A 154 -23.10 -3.82 -23.55
CA GLN A 154 -22.28 -2.64 -23.30
C GLN A 154 -22.42 -2.18 -21.84
N THR A 155 -23.66 -2.11 -21.33
CA THR A 155 -23.92 -1.74 -19.93
C THR A 155 -23.33 -2.74 -18.94
N ILE A 156 -23.48 -4.04 -19.17
CA ILE A 156 -22.89 -5.09 -18.32
C ILE A 156 -21.36 -4.98 -18.32
N SER A 157 -20.76 -4.82 -19.49
CA SER A 157 -19.31 -4.69 -19.63
C SER A 157 -18.77 -3.46 -18.90
N TRP A 158 -19.47 -2.32 -18.97
CA TRP A 158 -19.12 -1.10 -18.24
C TRP A 158 -19.09 -1.31 -16.74
N HIS A 159 -20.16 -1.88 -16.16
CA HIS A 159 -20.24 -2.14 -14.72
C HIS A 159 -19.22 -3.18 -14.27
N PHE A 160 -18.95 -4.19 -15.10
CA PHE A 160 -17.91 -5.17 -14.84
C PHE A 160 -16.52 -4.53 -14.76
N CYS A 161 -16.16 -3.64 -15.70
CA CYS A 161 -14.88 -2.92 -15.68
C CYS A 161 -14.74 -2.04 -14.42
N ILE A 162 -15.82 -1.36 -14.00
CA ILE A 162 -15.83 -0.56 -12.77
C ILE A 162 -15.62 -1.46 -11.55
N ALA A 163 -16.38 -2.54 -11.43
CA ALA A 163 -16.29 -3.48 -10.30
C ALA A 163 -14.89 -4.10 -10.19
N LEU A 164 -14.29 -4.45 -11.33
CA LEU A 164 -12.93 -4.98 -11.39
C LEU A 164 -11.89 -3.94 -10.93
N GLY A 165 -12.06 -2.66 -11.29
CA GLY A 165 -11.23 -1.56 -10.80
C GLY A 165 -11.30 -1.42 -9.27
N TYR A 166 -12.50 -1.46 -8.70
CA TYR A 166 -12.68 -1.41 -7.24
C TYR A 166 -12.13 -2.65 -6.52
N THR A 167 -12.12 -3.81 -7.18
CA THR A 167 -11.57 -5.05 -6.62
C THR A 167 -10.08 -4.89 -6.27
N ASN A 168 -9.32 -4.04 -6.98
CA ASN A 168 -7.94 -3.72 -6.62
C ASN A 168 -7.80 -3.23 -5.16
N SER A 169 -8.76 -2.45 -4.67
CA SER A 169 -8.77 -1.96 -3.29
C SER A 169 -8.99 -3.10 -2.30
N CYS A 170 -9.91 -4.02 -2.59
CA CYS A 170 -10.20 -5.20 -1.77
C CYS A 170 -9.05 -6.22 -1.73
N LEU A 171 -8.26 -6.29 -2.79
CA LEU A 171 -7.12 -7.20 -2.87
C LEU A 171 -5.93 -6.74 -2.03
N ASN A 172 -5.82 -5.46 -1.68
CA ASN A 172 -4.68 -4.94 -0.92
C ASN A 172 -4.45 -5.68 0.43
N PRO A 173 -5.44 -5.80 1.35
CA PRO A 173 -5.26 -6.57 2.59
C PRO A 173 -4.85 -8.02 2.35
N ILE A 174 -5.45 -8.67 1.35
CA ILE A 174 -5.14 -10.06 0.97
C ILE A 174 -3.67 -10.15 0.51
N LEU A 175 -3.24 -9.24 -0.37
CA LEU A 175 -1.87 -9.18 -0.85
C LEU A 175 -0.89 -8.98 0.31
N TYR A 176 -1.15 -8.07 1.24
CA TYR A 176 -0.31 -7.89 2.43
C TYR A 176 -0.32 -9.12 3.34
N ALA A 177 -1.49 -9.72 3.59
CA ALA A 177 -1.64 -10.92 4.42
C ALA A 177 -0.94 -12.15 3.85
N PHE A 178 -0.84 -12.32 2.53
CA PHE A 178 -0.12 -13.46 1.95
C PHE A 178 1.36 -13.20 1.75
N LEU A 179 1.76 -11.95 1.53
CA LEU A 179 3.09 -11.62 1.01
C LEU A 179 4.03 -11.00 2.06
N ASP A 180 3.52 -10.29 3.08
CA ASP A 180 4.30 -9.66 4.15
C ASP A 180 4.27 -10.48 5.45
N GLU A 181 5.42 -11.02 5.89
CA GLU A 181 5.51 -11.79 7.15
C GLU A 181 5.24 -10.96 8.40
N ASN A 182 5.60 -9.68 8.40
CA ASN A 182 5.33 -8.81 9.54
C ASN A 182 3.82 -8.58 9.65
N PHE A 183 3.16 -8.38 8.52
CA PHE A 183 1.70 -8.26 8.49
C PHE A 183 1.03 -9.55 8.93
N LYS A 184 1.49 -10.72 8.47
CA LYS A 184 1.00 -12.03 8.93
C LYS A 184 1.11 -12.20 10.44
N ARG A 185 2.28 -11.85 11.00
CA ARG A 185 2.52 -11.95 12.44
C ARG A 185 1.57 -11.05 13.22
N CYS A 186 1.49 -9.77 12.85
CA CYS A 186 0.59 -8.82 13.51
C CYS A 186 -0.90 -9.19 13.34
N PHE A 187 -1.30 -9.68 12.15
CA PHE A 187 -2.66 -10.14 11.91
C PHE A 187 -3.00 -11.38 12.74
N ARG A 188 -2.05 -12.32 12.87
CA ARG A 188 -2.20 -13.49 13.76
C ARG A 188 -2.28 -13.08 15.22
N GLU A 189 -1.46 -12.14 15.69
CA GLU A 189 -1.52 -11.59 17.04
C GLU A 189 -2.85 -10.85 17.32
N PHE A 190 -3.40 -10.17 16.30
CA PHE A 190 -4.69 -9.48 16.39
C PHE A 190 -5.87 -10.47 16.41
N CYS A 191 -5.87 -11.49 15.55
CA CYS A 191 -6.96 -12.46 15.44
C CYS A 191 -6.92 -13.57 16.48
N ILE A 192 -5.72 -13.94 16.95
CA ILE A 192 -5.49 -14.93 18.00
C ILE A 192 -4.74 -14.20 19.10
N PRO A 193 -5.45 -13.63 20.11
CA PRO A 193 -4.81 -13.07 21.27
C PRO A 193 -4.02 -14.20 21.92
N THR A 194 -2.71 -14.21 21.72
CA THR A 194 -1.87 -15.27 22.27
C THR A 194 -1.74 -14.97 23.76
N THR A 195 -2.23 -15.87 24.61
CA THR A 195 -2.14 -15.82 26.08
C THR A 195 -0.70 -15.69 26.61
N SER A 196 0.30 -15.75 25.73
CA SER A 196 1.71 -15.54 26.05
C SER A 196 2.02 -14.15 26.61
N SER A 197 1.25 -13.12 26.28
CA SER A 197 1.46 -11.77 26.84
C SER A 197 1.13 -11.68 28.33
N ILE A 198 0.16 -12.49 28.79
CA ILE A 198 -0.23 -12.58 30.21
C ILE A 198 0.79 -13.44 30.97
N GLU A 199 1.28 -14.52 30.36
CA GLU A 199 2.25 -15.42 30.99
C GLU A 199 3.65 -14.80 31.12
N GLN A 200 4.04 -13.92 30.19
CA GLN A 200 5.30 -13.19 30.25
C GLN A 200 5.26 -12.05 31.29
N GLN A 201 4.10 -11.43 31.52
CA GLN A 201 3.87 -10.49 32.64
C GLN A 201 3.83 -11.19 34.01
N ASN A 202 3.20 -12.36 34.10
CA ASN A 202 3.17 -13.13 35.34
C ASN A 202 4.55 -13.70 35.69
N SER A 203 5.34 -14.15 34.70
CA SER A 203 6.72 -14.63 34.93
C SER A 203 7.67 -13.52 35.38
N THR A 204 7.50 -12.29 34.88
CA THR A 204 8.30 -11.13 35.35
C THR A 204 7.88 -10.68 36.75
N ARG A 205 6.58 -10.68 37.07
CA ARG A 205 6.07 -10.40 38.44
C ARG A 205 6.54 -11.43 39.47
N VAL A 206 6.45 -12.72 39.17
CA VAL A 206 6.92 -13.80 40.07
C VAL A 206 8.43 -13.68 40.30
N ARG A 207 9.22 -13.43 39.25
CA ARG A 207 10.68 -13.25 39.37
C ARG A 207 11.08 -11.98 40.15
N GLN A 208 10.24 -10.95 40.16
CA GLN A 208 10.43 -9.76 41.00
C GLN A 208 10.11 -10.06 42.48
N HIS A 209 9.01 -10.76 42.75
CA HIS A 209 8.61 -11.14 44.11
C HIS A 209 9.61 -12.11 44.77
N THR A 210 10.19 -13.05 44.02
CA THR A 210 11.25 -13.94 44.54
C THR A 210 12.55 -13.18 44.85
N ARG A 211 12.88 -12.14 44.07
CA ARG A 211 14.07 -11.29 44.30
C ARG A 211 13.90 -10.39 45.52
N GLU A 212 12.70 -9.85 45.76
CA GLU A 212 12.41 -9.05 46.96
C GLU A 212 12.42 -9.90 48.23
N HIS A 213 11.86 -11.11 48.20
CA HIS A 213 11.92 -12.04 49.34
C HIS A 213 13.35 -12.53 49.66
N ALA A 214 14.17 -12.82 48.64
CA ALA A 214 15.57 -13.19 48.86
C ALA A 214 16.40 -12.03 49.45
N SER A 215 16.08 -10.79 49.07
CA SER A 215 16.77 -9.58 49.57
C SER A 215 16.38 -9.25 51.01
N THR A 216 15.13 -9.48 51.41
CA THR A 216 14.68 -9.30 52.80
C THR A 216 15.22 -10.38 53.74
N ALA A 217 15.31 -11.64 53.28
CA ALA A 217 15.94 -12.72 54.04
C ALA A 217 17.43 -12.46 54.31
N HIS A 218 18.18 -11.98 53.32
CA HIS A 218 19.60 -11.59 53.50
C HIS A 218 19.81 -10.36 54.39
N THR A 219 18.78 -9.52 54.58
CA THR A 219 18.86 -8.35 55.45
C THR A 219 18.58 -8.74 56.90
N MET A 220 17.64 -9.66 57.15
CA MET A 220 17.36 -10.16 58.51
C MET A 220 18.52 -10.98 59.11
N ASP A 221 19.27 -11.72 58.28
CA ASP A 221 20.43 -12.51 58.74
C ASP A 221 21.63 -11.63 59.14
N ARG A 222 21.77 -10.44 58.54
CA ARG A 222 22.82 -9.47 58.90
C ARG A 222 22.51 -8.70 60.19
N THR A 223 21.23 -8.53 60.54
CA THR A 223 20.84 -7.80 61.76
C THR A 223 20.99 -8.66 63.02
N ASN A 224 20.94 -9.99 62.91
CA ASN A 224 21.13 -10.92 64.04
C ASN A 224 22.60 -11.24 64.38
N GLN A 225 23.57 -10.70 63.63
CA GLN A 225 25.01 -10.85 63.92
C GLN A 225 25.65 -9.63 64.59
N GLN A 226 24.87 -8.62 64.99
CA GLN A 226 25.38 -7.38 65.59
C GLN A 226 24.81 -7.05 66.98
N VAL A 227 24.37 -8.05 67.75
CA VAL A 227 24.07 -7.88 69.18
C VAL A 227 24.83 -8.91 70.00
#